data_AF-A0A9Q1FRG8-F1
#
_entry.id   AF-A0A9Q1FRG8-F1
#
_cell.length_a   1.000
_cell.length_b   1.000
_cell.length_c   1.000
_cell.angle_alpha   90.00
_cell.angle_beta   90.00
_cell.angle_gamma   90.00
#
_symmetry.space_group_name_H-M   'P 1'
#
loop_
_entity.id
_entity.type
_entity.pdbx_description
1 polymer ?
#
loop_
_entity_poly.entity_id
_entity_poly.type
_entity_poly.pdbx_seq_one_letter_code
_entity_poly.pdbx_strand_id
1 'polypeptide(L)'
;MLTKNPPQPKTLILGDSIIRDVREEPIVYGARLDITTAATPGLSDTLKAANLVTFGQLVNLAGSNLAEVGKLAERLGMRSTRVAGQMLERYKSALTTEDWRELQQGDRGDTDTSE
;
A
#
# COMPACT_ATOMS: atom_id res chain seq x y z
N MET A 1 -25.71 -3.98 9.38
CA MET A 1 -24.32 -4.45 9.28
C MET A 1 -23.75 -3.93 7.98
N LEU A 2 -22.88 -2.91 8.03
CA LEU A 2 -22.30 -2.32 6.82
C LEU A 2 -21.20 -3.28 6.32
N THR A 3 -21.48 -4.02 5.25
CA THR A 3 -20.43 -4.74 4.52
C THR A 3 -19.56 -3.65 3.87
N LYS A 4 -18.41 -3.35 4.46
CA LYS A 4 -17.43 -2.49 3.79
C LYS A 4 -16.96 -3.27 2.57
N ASN A 5 -17.53 -2.96 1.41
CA ASN A 5 -17.09 -3.49 0.14
C ASN A 5 -15.59 -3.15 0.01
N PRO A 6 -14.69 -4.14 -0.13
CA PRO A 6 -13.27 -3.86 -0.27
C PRO A 6 -13.06 -2.92 -1.46
N PRO A 7 -12.10 -1.98 -1.40
CA PRO A 7 -11.73 -1.19 -2.56
C PRO A 7 -11.36 -2.17 -3.69
N GLN A 8 -12.17 -2.22 -4.73
CA GLN A 8 -11.90 -3.03 -5.91
C GLN A 8 -10.82 -2.30 -6.70
N PRO A 9 -9.69 -2.95 -7.05
CA PRO A 9 -8.67 -2.31 -7.87
C PRO A 9 -9.31 -1.85 -9.19
N LYS A 10 -9.15 -0.57 -9.54
CA LYS A 10 -9.60 -0.06 -10.83
C LYS A 10 -8.82 -0.78 -11.92
N THR A 11 -9.48 -1.74 -12.55
CA THR A 11 -8.94 -2.47 -13.68
C THR A 11 -9.22 -1.65 -14.93
N LEU A 12 -8.17 -1.08 -15.53
CA LEU A 12 -8.24 -0.48 -16.86
C LEU A 12 -7.93 -1.57 -17.88
N ILE A 13 -8.91 -1.91 -18.70
CA ILE A 13 -8.71 -2.81 -19.84
C ILE A 13 -8.22 -1.96 -21.00
N LEU A 14 -6.97 -2.17 -21.44
CA LEU A 14 -6.43 -1.59 -22.67
C LEU A 14 -6.15 -2.73 -23.65
N GLY A 15 -7.06 -2.92 -24.62
CA GLY A 15 -7.02 -4.08 -25.51
C GLY A 15 -7.19 -5.38 -24.73
N ASP A 16 -6.29 -6.35 -24.95
CA ASP A 16 -6.28 -7.64 -24.24
C ASP A 16 -5.48 -7.62 -22.92
N SER A 17 -4.92 -6.45 -22.54
CA SER A 17 -4.09 -6.29 -21.35
C SER A 17 -4.89 -5.69 -20.19
N ILE A 18 -4.93 -6.43 -19.08
CA ILE A 18 -5.41 -5.95 -17.78
C ILE A 18 -4.28 -5.10 -17.18
N ILE A 19 -4.38 -3.77 -17.27
CA ILE A 19 -3.49 -2.89 -16.51
C ILE A 19 -4.05 -2.81 -15.09
N ARG A 20 -3.35 -3.44 -14.15
CA ARG A 20 -3.65 -3.36 -12.71
C ARG A 20 -2.72 -2.29 -12.13
N ASP A 21 -3.28 -1.18 -11.68
CA ASP A 21 -2.52 -0.18 -10.92
C ASP A 21 -2.18 -0.72 -9.52
N VAL A 22 -0.89 -0.89 -9.23
CA VAL A 22 -0.42 -1.36 -7.92
C VAL A 22 -0.84 -0.44 -6.76
N ARG A 23 -1.04 0.86 -6.99
CA ARG A 23 -1.45 1.80 -5.91
C ARG A 23 -2.89 1.57 -5.46
N GLU A 24 -3.75 1.06 -6.34
CA GLU A 24 -5.12 0.69 -5.99
C GLU A 24 -5.19 -0.71 -5.35
N GLU A 25 -4.08 -1.44 -5.28
CA GLU A 25 -4.07 -2.79 -4.75
C GLU A 25 -4.36 -2.80 -3.24
N PRO A 26 -5.35 -3.59 -2.77
CA PRO A 26 -5.65 -3.67 -1.35
C PRO A 26 -4.51 -4.35 -0.57
N ILE A 27 -4.24 -3.87 0.64
CA ILE A 27 -3.26 -4.44 1.58
C ILE A 27 -3.90 -5.14 2.78
N VAL A 28 -5.21 -5.36 2.69
CA VAL A 28 -6.07 -6.01 3.69
C VAL A 28 -7.11 -6.90 2.96
N TYR A 29 -7.86 -7.69 3.71
CA TYR A 29 -8.96 -8.54 3.22
C TYR A 29 -8.51 -9.75 2.37
N GLY A 30 -7.33 -10.30 2.64
CA GLY A 30 -6.79 -11.48 1.93
C GLY A 30 -6.30 -11.18 0.52
N ALA A 31 -6.06 -9.90 0.20
CA ALA A 31 -5.46 -9.49 -1.06
C ALA A 31 -4.02 -9.97 -1.21
N ARG A 32 -3.46 -9.86 -2.42
CA ARG A 32 -2.08 -10.27 -2.73
C ARG A 32 -1.05 -9.61 -1.82
N LEU A 33 -1.26 -8.32 -1.51
CA LEU A 33 -0.39 -7.55 -0.62
C LEU A 33 -0.85 -7.59 0.85
N ASP A 34 -1.84 -8.42 1.20
CA ASP A 34 -2.27 -8.55 2.60
C ASP A 34 -1.27 -9.37 3.43
N ILE A 35 -0.35 -8.66 4.10
CA ILE A 35 0.64 -9.24 5.02
C ILE A 35 0.07 -9.51 6.43
N THR A 36 -1.19 -9.17 6.69
CA THR A 36 -1.80 -9.24 8.03
C THR A 36 -2.09 -10.68 8.48
N THR A 37 -2.19 -11.59 7.51
CA THR A 37 -2.46 -13.02 7.73
C THR A 37 -1.29 -13.76 8.38
N ALA A 38 -0.06 -13.24 8.31
CA ALA A 38 1.14 -14.02 8.57
C ALA A 38 1.96 -13.62 9.82
N ALA A 39 1.72 -12.47 10.46
CA ALA A 39 2.73 -11.95 11.41
C ALA A 39 2.22 -11.21 12.66
N THR A 40 1.03 -10.62 12.67
CA THR A 40 0.62 -9.78 13.81
C THR A 40 -0.89 -9.76 13.98
N PRO A 41 -1.43 -10.44 15.01
CA PRO A 41 -2.84 -10.34 15.38
C PRO A 41 -3.27 -8.89 15.54
N GLY A 42 -4.43 -8.52 14.98
CA GLY A 42 -4.97 -7.16 15.04
C GLY A 42 -4.37 -6.17 14.04
N LEU A 43 -3.32 -6.53 13.28
CA LEU A 43 -2.71 -5.62 12.30
C LEU A 43 -3.68 -5.16 11.22
N SER A 44 -4.54 -6.07 10.74
CA SER A 44 -5.60 -5.74 9.78
C SER A 44 -6.53 -4.64 10.31
N ASP A 45 -6.87 -4.70 11.60
CA ASP A 45 -7.76 -3.72 12.21
C ASP A 45 -7.05 -2.40 12.49
N THR A 46 -5.77 -2.44 12.85
CA THR A 46 -4.93 -1.23 12.96
C THR A 46 -4.82 -0.52 11.61
N LEU A 47 -4.58 -1.25 10.52
CA LEU A 47 -4.52 -0.70 9.15
C LEU A 47 -5.86 -0.07 8.73
N LYS A 48 -6.97 -0.76 8.98
CA LYS A 48 -8.32 -0.21 8.72
C LYS A 48 -8.60 1.03 9.55
N ALA A 49 -8.23 1.04 10.83
CA ALA A 49 -8.41 2.19 11.72
C ALA A 49 -7.55 3.39 11.29
N ALA A 50 -6.34 3.13 10.78
CA ALA A 50 -5.45 4.16 10.23
C ALA A 50 -5.84 4.64 8.82
N ASN A 51 -6.88 4.05 8.21
CA ASN A 51 -7.28 4.24 6.81
C ASN A 51 -6.14 3.97 5.81
N LEU A 52 -5.35 2.92 6.09
CA LEU A 52 -4.30 2.40 5.23
C LEU A 52 -4.76 1.04 4.69
N VAL A 53 -5.64 1.07 3.69
CA VAL A 53 -6.28 -0.14 3.12
C VAL A 53 -5.86 -0.40 1.67
N THR A 54 -5.27 0.58 1.00
CA THR A 54 -4.64 0.41 -0.32
C THR A 54 -3.14 0.67 -0.26
N PHE A 55 -2.42 0.10 -1.23
CA PHE A 55 -0.97 0.24 -1.31
C PHE A 55 -0.55 1.68 -1.65
N GLY A 56 -1.34 2.43 -2.42
CA GLY A 56 -1.12 3.83 -2.71
C GLY A 56 -1.17 4.72 -1.45
N GLN A 57 -2.08 4.43 -0.52
CA GLN A 57 -2.12 5.12 0.77
C GLN A 57 -0.86 4.83 1.60
N LEU A 58 -0.37 3.58 1.56
CA LEU A 58 0.89 3.21 2.19
C LEU A 58 2.08 3.95 1.56
N VAL A 59 2.16 4.00 0.23
CA VAL A 59 3.23 4.70 -0.51
C VAL A 59 3.21 6.20 -0.22
N ASN A 60 2.05 6.84 -0.18
CA ASN A 60 1.93 8.26 0.15
C ASN A 60 2.44 8.59 1.56
N LEU A 61 2.36 7.63 2.49
CA LEU A 61 2.86 7.77 3.85
C LEU A 61 4.34 7.37 3.99
N ALA A 62 4.73 6.25 3.38
CA ALA A 62 6.02 5.58 3.53
C ALA A 62 7.08 6.06 2.51
N GLY A 63 6.66 6.88 1.55
CA GLY A 63 7.44 7.25 0.35
C GLY A 63 7.40 6.17 -0.73
N SER A 64 7.71 6.57 -1.97
CA SER A 64 7.81 5.68 -3.15
C SER A 64 8.83 4.55 -2.97
N ASN A 65 9.85 4.76 -2.14
CA ASN A 65 10.86 3.75 -1.80
C ASN A 65 10.54 2.94 -0.54
N LEU A 66 9.37 3.15 0.09
CA LEU A 66 8.96 2.49 1.34
C LEU A 66 10.06 2.57 2.42
N ALA A 67 10.58 3.77 2.66
CA ALA A 67 11.71 4.01 3.56
C ALA A 67 11.32 4.78 4.83
N GLU A 68 10.17 5.45 4.84
CA GLU A 68 9.70 6.27 5.96
C GLU A 68 9.08 5.42 7.08
N VAL A 69 9.90 4.55 7.68
CA VAL A 69 9.52 3.62 8.75
C VAL A 69 8.92 4.36 9.96
N GLY A 70 9.48 5.53 10.30
CA GLY A 70 9.02 6.35 11.43
C GLY A 70 7.58 6.85 11.23
N LYS A 71 7.27 7.40 10.04
CA LYS A 71 5.92 7.88 9.69
C LYS A 71 4.89 6.76 9.73
N LEU A 72 5.27 5.57 9.23
CA LEU A 72 4.40 4.40 9.31
C LEU A 72 4.16 3.98 10.76
N ALA A 73 5.21 3.88 11.57
CA ALA A 73 5.09 3.50 12.97
C ALA A 73 4.20 4.47 13.75
N GLU A 74 4.39 5.78 13.55
CA GLU A 74 3.58 6.84 14.17
C GLU A 74 2.11 6.72 13.76
N ARG A 75 1.83 6.60 12.45
CA ARG A 75 0.45 6.50 11.94
C ARG A 75 -0.28 5.27 12.47
N LEU A 76 0.44 4.16 12.67
CA LEU A 76 -0.11 2.91 13.21
C LEU A 76 -0.13 2.88 14.75
N GLY A 77 0.31 3.93 15.43
CA GLY A 77 0.43 3.96 16.89
C GLY A 77 1.42 2.94 17.45
N MET A 78 2.37 2.49 16.63
CA MET A 78 3.35 1.49 16.99
C MET A 78 4.47 2.11 17.82
N ARG A 79 4.71 1.55 19.01
CA ARG A 79 5.84 1.93 19.87
C ARG A 79 7.20 1.47 19.32
N SER A 80 7.21 0.58 18.33
CA SER A 80 8.42 -0.01 17.76
C SER A 80 8.50 0.24 16.26
N THR A 81 9.52 0.99 15.86
CA THR A 81 9.88 1.19 14.44
C THR A 81 10.36 -0.10 13.78
N ARG A 82 10.87 -1.07 14.55
CA ARG A 82 11.30 -2.37 14.03
C ARG A 82 10.13 -3.13 13.40
N VAL A 83 8.95 -3.08 14.00
CA VAL A 83 7.75 -3.76 13.48
C VAL A 83 7.30 -3.11 12.17
N ALA A 84 7.22 -1.78 12.15
CA ALA A 84 6.92 -1.03 10.93
C ALA A 84 7.96 -1.30 9.82
N GLY A 85 9.24 -1.40 10.16
CA GLY A 85 10.31 -1.74 9.22
C GLY A 85 10.16 -3.14 8.62
N GLN A 86 9.83 -4.14 9.45
CA GLN A 86 9.55 -5.50 8.98
C GLN A 86 8.32 -5.54 8.07
N MET A 87 7.29 -4.73 8.35
CA MET A 87 6.14 -4.62 7.46
C MET A 87 6.53 -4.06 6.10
N LEU A 88 7.26 -2.94 6.07
CA LEU A 88 7.73 -2.36 4.80
C LEU A 88 8.60 -3.33 4.02
N GLU A 89 9.45 -4.10 4.69
CA GLU A 89 10.27 -5.11 4.04
C GLU A 89 9.44 -6.24 3.41
N ARG A 90 8.36 -6.67 4.08
CA ARG A 90 7.43 -7.66 3.52
C ARG A 90 6.74 -7.11 2.28
N TYR A 91 6.29 -5.86 2.30
CA TYR A 91 5.72 -5.23 1.10
C TYR A 91 6.75 -5.16 -0.03
N LYS A 92 7.99 -4.72 0.24
CA LYS A 92 9.06 -4.68 -0.76
C LYS A 92 9.31 -6.04 -1.40
N SER A 93 9.32 -7.11 -0.61
CA SER A 93 9.51 -8.48 -1.10
C SER A 93 8.34 -9.03 -1.91
N ALA A 94 7.14 -8.50 -1.72
CA ALA A 94 5.94 -8.91 -2.44
C ALA A 94 5.75 -8.17 -3.77
N LEU A 95 6.44 -7.04 -3.98
CA LEU A 95 6.37 -6.26 -5.20
C LEU A 95 7.17 -6.90 -6.33
N THR A 96 6.59 -6.88 -7.53
CA THR A 96 7.31 -7.26 -8.75
C THR A 96 8.17 -6.12 -9.29
N THR A 97 9.09 -6.41 -10.21
CA THR A 97 9.88 -5.38 -10.90
C THR A 97 8.97 -4.37 -11.64
N GLU A 98 7.82 -4.82 -12.14
CA GLU A 98 6.87 -3.94 -12.83
C GLU A 98 6.15 -3.03 -11.83
N ASP A 99 5.72 -3.59 -10.69
CA ASP A 99 5.14 -2.80 -9.58
C ASP A 99 6.08 -1.65 -9.18
N TRP A 100 7.39 -1.93 -9.06
CA TRP A 100 8.39 -0.90 -8.75
C TRP A 100 8.51 0.17 -9.85
N ARG A 101 8.37 -0.20 -11.12
CA ARG A 101 8.37 0.77 -12.23
C ARG A 101 7.14 1.66 -12.18
N GLU A 102 5.96 1.10 -11.93
CA GLU A 102 4.72 1.88 -11.79
C GLU A 102 4.84 2.92 -10.68
N LEU A 103 5.38 2.54 -9.52
CA LEU A 103 5.61 3.46 -8.39
C LEU A 103 6.56 4.61 -8.74
N GLN A 104 7.59 4.36 -9.56
CA GLN A 104 8.58 5.36 -9.98
C GLN A 104 8.12 6.23 -11.15
N GLN A 105 7.12 5.78 -11.93
CA GLN A 105 6.53 6.57 -13.00
C GLN A 105 5.49 7.57 -12.48
N GLY A 106 4.71 7.18 -11.46
CA GLY A 106 3.72 8.06 -10.83
C GLY A 106 4.32 9.27 -10.08
N ASP A 107 5.60 9.19 -9.66
CA ASP A 107 6.32 10.29 -9.00
C ASP A 107 6.74 11.40 -10.00
N ARG A 108 6.77 11.10 -11.31
CA ARG A 108 7.10 12.07 -12.37
C ARG A 108 5.91 12.91 -12.85
N GLY A 109 4.70 12.64 -12.38
CA GLY A 109 3.46 13.19 -12.94
C GLY A 109 2.91 14.47 -12.29
N ASP A 110 3.25 14.78 -11.03
CA ASP A 110 2.58 15.85 -10.27
C ASP A 110 3.55 16.99 -9.86
N THR A 111 4.37 17.46 -10.81
CA THR A 111 5.01 18.79 -10.70
C THR A 111 4.62 19.66 -11.89
N ASP A 112 3.32 19.76 -12.16
CA ASP A 112 2.79 20.86 -12.97
C ASP A 112 1.51 21.41 -12.31
N THR A 113 1.70 22.04 -11.15
CA THR A 113 0.73 23.01 -10.64
C THR A 113 1.06 24.35 -11.27
N SER A 114 0.37 24.59 -12.40
CA SER A 114 -0.27 25.85 -12.78
C SER A 114 0.47 27.16 -12.44
N GLU A 115 0.96 27.83 -13.50
CA GLU A 115 0.86 29.30 -13.62
C GLU A 115 -0.44 29.68 -14.34
#